data_AF-A0A956A7I2-F1
#
_entry.id   AF-A0A956A7I2-F1
#
_cell.length_a   1.000
_cell.length_b   1.000
_cell.length_c   1.000
_cell.angle_alpha   90.00
_cell.angle_beta   90.00
_cell.angle_gamma   90.00
#
_symmetry.space_group_name_H-M   'P 1'
#
loop_
_entity.id
_entity.type
_entity.pdbx_description
1 polymer ?
#
loop_
_entity_poly.entity_id
_entity_poly.type
_entity_poly.pdbx_seq_one_letter_code
_entity_poly.pdbx_strand_id
1 'polypeptide(L)'
;MRPDPRPLALALAAALTAAAGCTDVVEQRVFHRSACEVCHAPLVAGEPHGIETAHPWHYVACTTCHGGQDRVCDGELGGTDDAPTCDGDWVYDKDRSHVSPGGGPRYLKNLSPAALDAVPPDYLRFVNPGDLRVADRTCGLCHQAEVKALRTATMRHTAGELA
;
A
#
# COMPACT_ATOMS: atom_id res chain seq x y z
N MET A 1 46.96 -17.74 75.54
CA MET A 1 45.77 -16.91 75.84
C MET A 1 45.34 -16.21 74.55
N ARG A 2 44.20 -16.59 73.99
CA ARG A 2 43.48 -15.81 72.96
C ARG A 2 42.39 -15.00 73.67
N PRO A 3 42.30 -13.70 73.40
CA PRO A 3 41.02 -13.03 73.19
C PRO A 3 41.14 -11.98 72.05
N ASP A 4 40.14 -11.50 71.34
CA ASP A 4 38.69 -11.74 71.23
C ASP A 4 38.27 -11.09 69.87
N PRO A 5 37.42 -11.69 69.02
CA PRO A 5 37.08 -11.11 67.72
C PRO A 5 35.65 -10.55 67.69
N ARG A 6 35.47 -9.24 67.89
CA ARG A 6 34.23 -8.48 67.54
C ARG A 6 34.63 -7.05 67.18
N PRO A 7 34.05 -6.39 66.16
CA PRO A 7 32.60 -6.36 65.96
C PRO A 7 32.16 -6.47 64.49
N LEU A 8 31.32 -7.45 64.16
CA LEU A 8 30.51 -7.37 62.94
C LEU A 8 29.25 -6.58 63.30
N ALA A 9 29.33 -5.28 63.06
CA ALA A 9 28.23 -4.36 63.16
C ALA A 9 27.12 -4.75 62.16
N LEU A 10 25.89 -4.71 62.67
CA LEU A 10 24.65 -4.47 61.94
C LEU A 10 24.86 -3.54 60.73
N ALA A 11 24.49 -4.00 59.54
CA ALA A 11 23.85 -3.19 58.48
C ALA A 11 23.48 -4.08 57.28
N LEU A 12 22.53 -5.01 57.46
CA LEU A 12 21.78 -5.57 56.33
C LEU A 12 20.48 -4.76 56.19
N ALA A 13 20.57 -3.59 55.57
CA ALA A 13 19.45 -2.87 54.99
C ALA A 13 19.98 -1.85 53.98
N ALA A 14 19.31 -1.76 52.83
CA ALA A 14 19.55 -0.84 51.72
C ALA A 14 20.67 -1.21 50.73
N ALA A 15 20.39 -2.20 49.89
CA ALA A 15 20.76 -2.10 48.47
C ALA A 15 19.45 -2.03 47.67
N LEU A 16 18.96 -0.79 47.56
CA LEU A 16 17.87 -0.36 46.69
C LEU A 16 18.14 -0.83 45.24
N THR A 17 17.19 -1.58 44.69
CA THR A 17 16.63 -1.38 43.34
C THR A 17 17.57 -0.78 42.28
N ALA A 18 18.29 -1.62 41.56
CA ALA A 18 18.88 -1.24 40.28
C ALA A 18 18.76 -2.39 39.28
N ALA A 19 18.12 -2.07 38.15
CA ALA A 19 18.02 -2.88 36.93
C ALA A 19 17.00 -4.03 36.89
N ALA A 20 15.76 -3.76 37.29
CA ALA A 20 14.59 -4.30 36.56
C ALA A 20 14.25 -3.36 35.40
N GLY A 21 15.23 -3.09 34.53
CA GLY A 21 15.03 -2.37 33.29
C GLY A 21 14.89 -3.40 32.19
N CYS A 22 13.73 -4.04 32.08
CA CYS A 22 13.33 -4.70 30.84
C CYS A 22 13.11 -3.60 29.80
N THR A 23 14.18 -3.04 29.26
CA THR A 23 14.10 -2.31 27.99
C THR A 23 14.17 -3.38 26.91
N ASP A 24 13.10 -4.14 26.77
CA ASP A 24 12.82 -4.77 25.49
C ASP A 24 12.62 -3.61 24.54
N VAL A 25 13.68 -3.27 23.80
CA VAL A 25 13.55 -2.39 22.65
C VAL A 25 12.67 -3.17 21.70
N VAL A 26 11.36 -2.95 21.77
CA VAL A 26 10.43 -3.49 20.79
C VAL A 26 10.81 -2.78 19.51
N GLU A 27 11.59 -3.45 18.67
CA GLU A 27 11.84 -3.01 17.31
C GLU A 27 10.46 -2.96 16.64
N GLN A 28 9.86 -1.77 16.59
CA GLN A 28 8.62 -1.57 15.87
C GLN A 28 8.94 -1.76 14.39
N ARG A 29 8.77 -2.98 13.89
CA ARG A 29 8.69 -3.21 12.45
C ARG A 29 7.41 -2.58 11.96
N VAL A 30 7.52 -1.34 11.49
CA VAL A 30 6.45 -0.69 10.74
C VAL A 30 6.38 -1.38 9.38
N PHE A 31 5.40 -2.25 9.19
CA PHE A 31 5.07 -2.74 7.86
C PHE A 31 4.50 -1.56 7.07
N HIS A 32 5.24 -1.08 6.07
CA HIS A 32 4.78 0.00 5.21
C HIS A 32 3.48 -0.42 4.53
N ARG A 33 2.40 0.34 4.76
CA ARG A 33 1.16 0.25 3.99
C ARG A 33 1.22 1.23 2.84
N SER A 34 0.75 0.81 1.67
CA SER A 34 0.68 1.67 0.49
C SER A 34 -0.11 2.96 0.78
N ALA A 35 0.28 4.05 0.13
CA ALA A 35 -0.43 5.33 0.23
C ALA A 35 -1.89 5.25 -0.24
N CYS A 36 -2.20 4.31 -1.14
CA CYS A 36 -3.56 4.01 -1.58
C CYS A 36 -4.40 3.47 -0.41
N GLU A 37 -3.87 2.47 0.29
CA GLU A 37 -4.59 1.76 1.35
C GLU A 37 -4.86 2.60 2.59
N VAL A 38 -4.04 3.61 2.87
CA VAL A 38 -4.30 4.51 4.00
C VAL A 38 -5.67 5.18 3.90
N CYS A 39 -6.10 5.52 2.68
CA CYS A 39 -7.41 6.15 2.44
C CYS A 39 -8.47 5.19 1.87
N HIS A 40 -8.08 4.24 1.02
CA HIS A 40 -9.02 3.34 0.34
C HIS A 40 -9.26 2.02 1.07
N ALA A 41 -8.40 1.65 2.02
CA ALA A 41 -8.55 0.49 2.90
C ALA A 41 -8.13 0.83 4.36
N PRO A 42 -8.69 1.90 4.98
CA PRO A 42 -8.31 2.31 6.33
C PRO A 42 -8.49 1.15 7.34
N LEU A 43 -7.60 1.10 8.34
CA LEU A 43 -7.73 0.12 9.41
C LEU A 43 -8.84 0.55 10.37
N VAL A 44 -9.79 -0.35 10.64
CA VAL A 44 -10.80 -0.21 11.68
C VAL A 44 -10.58 -1.35 12.67
N ALA A 45 -10.23 -1.02 13.91
CA ALA A 45 -9.84 -2.00 14.93
C ALA A 45 -8.70 -2.96 14.50
N GLY A 46 -7.78 -2.47 13.66
CA GLY A 46 -6.64 -3.25 13.14
C GLY A 46 -6.91 -3.96 11.82
N GLU A 47 -8.15 -3.99 11.33
CA GLU A 47 -8.54 -4.71 10.11
C GLU A 47 -8.80 -3.76 8.93
N PRO A 48 -8.28 -4.02 7.73
CA PRO A 48 -8.55 -3.21 6.54
C PRO A 48 -10.05 -3.18 6.21
N HIS A 49 -10.60 -1.99 6.03
CA HIS A 49 -11.98 -1.77 5.57
C HIS A 49 -12.01 -0.84 4.37
N GLY A 50 -12.81 -1.14 3.36
CA GLY A 50 -12.94 -0.30 2.16
C GLY A 50 -12.89 -1.15 0.90
N ILE A 51 -11.91 -0.88 0.04
CA ILE A 51 -11.69 -1.64 -1.20
C ILE A 51 -11.35 -3.11 -0.89
N GLU A 52 -11.94 -4.01 -1.67
CA GLU A 52 -11.70 -5.44 -1.59
C GLU A 52 -10.30 -5.85 -2.05
N THR A 53 -9.79 -6.94 -1.49
CA THR A 53 -8.53 -7.55 -1.95
C THR A 53 -8.73 -8.24 -3.30
N ALA A 54 -8.24 -7.62 -4.37
CA ALA A 54 -8.36 -8.16 -5.73
C ALA A 54 -7.64 -9.51 -5.93
N HIS A 55 -6.53 -9.74 -5.21
CA HIS A 55 -5.73 -10.96 -5.30
C HIS A 55 -5.52 -11.59 -3.90
N PRO A 56 -6.50 -12.34 -3.37
CA PRO A 56 -6.42 -12.87 -2.01
C PRO A 56 -5.31 -13.92 -1.81
N TRP A 57 -4.76 -14.46 -2.90
CA TRP A 57 -3.72 -15.51 -2.87
C TRP A 57 -2.35 -15.05 -3.39
N HIS A 58 -2.22 -13.80 -3.83
CA HIS A 58 -0.98 -13.27 -4.35
C HIS A 58 -0.90 -11.77 -4.07
N TYR A 59 0.17 -11.32 -3.42
CA TYR A 59 0.34 -9.89 -3.23
C TYR A 59 0.59 -9.22 -4.58
N VAL A 60 -0.18 -8.16 -4.85
CA VAL A 60 -0.02 -7.30 -6.02
C VAL A 60 -0.24 -5.88 -5.54
N ALA A 61 0.72 -5.00 -5.79
CA ALA A 61 0.58 -3.60 -5.45
C ALA A 61 -0.57 -2.95 -6.23
N CYS A 62 -1.28 -1.98 -5.62
CA CYS A 62 -2.38 -1.27 -6.29
C CYS A 62 -1.93 -0.66 -7.63
N THR A 63 -0.70 -0.13 -7.64
CA THR A 63 -0.07 0.52 -8.78
C THR A 63 0.26 -0.44 -9.92
N THR A 64 0.38 -1.75 -9.66
CA THR A 64 0.58 -2.76 -10.71
C THR A 64 -0.56 -2.71 -11.72
N CYS A 65 -1.81 -2.59 -11.27
CA CYS A 65 -2.96 -2.44 -12.16
C CYS A 65 -3.27 -0.96 -12.44
N HIS A 66 -3.34 -0.11 -11.41
CA HIS A 66 -3.84 1.27 -11.54
C HIS A 66 -2.75 2.29 -11.95
N GLY A 67 -1.47 1.98 -11.82
CA GLY A 67 -0.42 3.00 -11.87
C GLY A 67 -0.52 3.97 -10.68
N GLY A 68 0.03 5.18 -10.83
CA GLY A 68 0.18 6.14 -9.72
C GLY A 68 1.40 5.84 -8.85
N GLN A 69 1.43 6.37 -7.63
CA GLN A 69 2.51 6.16 -6.66
C GLN A 69 1.94 5.63 -5.34
N ASP A 70 2.21 4.38 -5.01
CA ASP A 70 1.84 3.77 -3.72
C ASP A 70 2.87 4.05 -2.62
N ARG A 71 4.06 4.51 -2.99
CA ARG A 71 5.18 4.78 -2.09
C ARG A 71 5.65 6.20 -2.31
N VAL A 72 5.62 6.95 -1.22
CA VAL A 72 6.20 8.28 -1.19
C VAL A 72 7.16 8.34 -0.01
N CYS A 73 8.43 8.58 -0.31
CA CYS A 73 9.52 8.76 0.64
C CYS A 73 10.03 10.21 0.46
N ASP A 74 10.36 10.89 1.55
CA ASP A 74 11.03 12.21 1.51
C ASP A 74 12.57 12.11 1.54
N GLY A 75 13.09 10.88 1.59
CA GLY A 75 14.47 10.52 1.27
C GLY A 75 14.58 9.64 0.02
N GLU A 76 15.49 8.69 0.03
CA GLU A 76 15.71 7.69 -1.01
C GLU A 76 14.86 6.43 -0.78
N LEU A 77 14.11 6.06 -1.81
CA LEU A 77 13.35 4.81 -1.83
C LEU A 77 14.25 3.65 -2.26
N GLY A 78 14.20 2.55 -1.52
CA GLY A 78 14.91 1.32 -1.82
C GLY A 78 14.09 0.06 -1.53
N GLY A 79 14.78 -1.08 -1.48
CA GLY A 79 14.16 -2.38 -1.18
C GLY A 79 13.47 -3.02 -2.40
N THR A 80 12.52 -3.89 -2.14
CA THR A 80 11.73 -4.58 -3.18
C THR A 80 10.26 -4.13 -3.14
N ASP A 81 9.48 -4.52 -4.13
CA ASP A 81 8.03 -4.30 -4.16
C ASP A 81 7.30 -4.98 -2.99
N ASP A 82 7.87 -6.01 -2.36
CA ASP A 82 7.26 -6.66 -1.19
C ASP A 82 7.87 -6.19 0.14
N ALA A 83 9.05 -5.57 0.08
CA ALA A 83 9.79 -5.08 1.24
C ALA A 83 10.46 -3.73 0.93
N PRO A 84 9.67 -2.64 0.80
CA PRO A 84 10.20 -1.31 0.58
C PRO A 84 11.06 -0.83 1.76
N THR A 85 12.06 -0.01 1.46
CA THR A 85 12.80 0.78 2.45
C THR A 85 12.77 2.27 2.08
N CYS A 86 12.82 3.13 3.08
CA CYS A 86 12.95 4.58 2.94
C CYS A 86 13.98 5.02 3.98
N ASP A 87 15.00 5.81 3.58
CA ASP A 87 16.02 6.33 4.50
C ASP A 87 15.62 7.66 5.17
N GLY A 88 14.46 8.21 4.78
CA GLY A 88 13.73 9.29 5.45
C GLY A 88 12.41 8.78 6.04
N ASP A 89 11.36 9.59 5.93
CA ASP A 89 10.00 9.30 6.38
C ASP A 89 9.09 8.87 5.22
N TRP A 90 8.20 7.93 5.52
CA TRP A 90 7.08 7.61 4.64
C TRP A 90 6.06 8.75 4.65
N VAL A 91 5.80 9.31 3.48
CA VAL A 91 4.82 10.39 3.30
C VAL A 91 3.57 9.83 2.66
N TYR A 92 2.41 10.36 3.03
CA TYR A 92 1.14 10.07 2.38
C TYR A 92 0.68 11.31 1.62
N ASP A 93 0.88 11.30 0.30
CA ASP A 93 0.61 12.44 -0.57
C ASP A 93 -0.38 12.05 -1.66
N LYS A 94 -1.58 12.61 -1.55
CA LYS A 94 -2.67 12.34 -2.50
C LYS A 94 -2.29 12.73 -3.93
N ASP A 95 -1.66 13.87 -4.13
CA ASP A 95 -1.40 14.43 -5.45
C ASP A 95 -0.26 13.68 -6.14
N ARG A 96 0.69 13.16 -5.38
CA ARG A 96 1.73 12.24 -5.89
C ARG A 96 1.18 10.85 -6.18
N SER A 97 0.27 10.35 -5.34
CA SER A 97 -0.32 9.02 -5.50
C SER A 97 -1.32 8.92 -6.64
N HIS A 98 -2.11 9.98 -6.88
CA HIS A 98 -3.12 9.99 -7.93
C HIS A 98 -2.54 10.45 -9.27
N VAL A 99 -2.95 9.80 -10.35
CA VAL A 99 -2.68 10.30 -11.70
C VAL A 99 -3.62 11.48 -11.99
N SER A 100 -3.06 12.62 -12.39
CA SER A 100 -3.86 13.79 -12.75
C SER A 100 -4.51 13.61 -14.13
N PRO A 101 -5.80 13.99 -14.30
CA PRO A 101 -6.43 14.09 -15.62
C PRO A 101 -5.90 15.26 -16.46
N GLY A 102 -5.04 16.11 -15.89
CA GLY A 102 -4.64 17.38 -16.50
C GLY A 102 -5.87 18.28 -16.70
N GLY A 103 -6.03 18.78 -17.92
CA GLY A 103 -7.22 19.55 -18.34
C GLY A 103 -8.40 18.68 -18.81
N GLY A 104 -8.26 17.35 -18.80
CA GLY A 104 -9.27 16.42 -19.30
C GLY A 104 -10.45 16.18 -18.33
N PRO A 105 -11.44 15.37 -18.77
CA PRO A 105 -12.58 15.02 -17.92
C PRO A 105 -12.15 14.20 -16.71
N ARG A 106 -12.65 14.56 -15.52
CA ARG A 106 -12.39 13.84 -14.26
C ARG A 106 -13.33 12.66 -14.01
N TYR A 107 -14.45 12.61 -14.72
CA TYR A 107 -15.48 11.59 -14.57
C TYR A 107 -15.68 10.84 -15.89
N LEU A 108 -15.15 9.62 -15.96
CA LEU A 108 -15.06 8.88 -17.23
C LEU A 108 -16.31 8.05 -17.55
N LYS A 109 -17.17 7.77 -16.55
CA LYS A 109 -18.28 6.80 -16.68
C LYS A 109 -19.28 7.13 -17.79
N ASN A 110 -19.50 8.42 -18.08
CA ASN A 110 -20.49 8.88 -19.05
C ASN A 110 -19.87 9.29 -20.40
N LEU A 111 -18.58 9.04 -20.61
CA LEU A 111 -17.92 9.36 -21.86
C LEU A 111 -18.30 8.34 -22.94
N SER A 112 -18.51 8.84 -24.16
CA SER A 112 -18.64 7.96 -25.32
C SER A 112 -17.33 7.21 -25.57
N PRO A 113 -17.37 6.08 -26.30
CA PRO A 113 -16.15 5.37 -26.68
C PRO A 113 -15.11 6.27 -27.35
N ALA A 114 -15.54 7.17 -28.24
CA ALA A 114 -14.65 8.13 -28.91
C ALA A 114 -14.07 9.17 -27.94
N ALA A 115 -14.83 9.62 -26.94
CA ALA A 115 -14.32 10.52 -25.92
C ALA A 115 -13.31 9.83 -24.98
N LEU A 116 -13.51 8.54 -24.68
CA LEU A 116 -12.55 7.74 -23.92
C LEU A 116 -11.22 7.55 -24.66
N ASP A 117 -11.22 7.50 -26.00
CA ASP A 117 -10.00 7.40 -26.81
C ASP A 117 -9.10 8.65 -26.68
N ALA A 118 -9.67 9.79 -26.30
CA ALA A 118 -8.95 11.03 -26.05
C ALA A 118 -8.44 11.17 -24.59
N VAL A 119 -8.84 10.28 -23.69
CA VAL A 119 -8.38 10.31 -22.29
C VAL A 119 -6.93 9.85 -22.23
N PRO A 120 -6.03 10.56 -21.50
CA PRO A 120 -4.67 10.09 -21.29
C PRO A 120 -4.65 8.64 -20.78
N PRO A 121 -3.95 7.71 -21.44
CA PRO A 121 -4.01 6.29 -21.10
C PRO A 121 -3.70 5.99 -19.64
N ASP A 122 -2.80 6.77 -19.01
CA ASP A 122 -2.41 6.57 -17.62
C ASP A 122 -3.52 6.99 -16.65
N TYR A 123 -4.28 8.05 -16.96
CA TYR A 123 -5.46 8.41 -16.17
C TYR A 123 -6.61 7.42 -16.39
N LEU A 124 -6.81 6.96 -17.63
CA LEU A 124 -7.79 5.91 -17.93
C LEU A 124 -7.48 4.63 -17.15
N ARG A 125 -6.21 4.20 -17.15
CA ARG A 125 -5.71 3.06 -16.36
C ARG A 125 -5.93 3.26 -14.86
N PHE A 126 -5.64 4.46 -14.35
CA PHE A 126 -5.78 4.78 -12.94
C PHE A 126 -7.23 4.67 -12.46
N VAL A 127 -8.18 5.16 -13.24
CA VAL A 127 -9.61 5.11 -12.91
C VAL A 127 -10.23 3.74 -13.21
N ASN A 128 -9.87 3.13 -14.33
CA ASN A 128 -10.43 1.86 -14.79
C ASN A 128 -9.34 0.98 -15.45
N PRO A 129 -8.59 0.18 -14.66
CA PRO A 129 -7.57 -0.70 -15.21
C PRO A 129 -8.16 -1.84 -16.05
N GLY A 130 -9.47 -2.10 -15.97
CA GLY A 130 -10.17 -3.09 -16.78
C GLY A 130 -10.61 -2.59 -18.17
N ASP A 131 -10.41 -1.32 -18.50
CA ASP A 131 -10.72 -0.81 -19.84
C ASP A 131 -9.84 -1.51 -20.88
N LEU A 132 -10.44 -2.08 -21.93
CA LEU A 132 -9.71 -2.85 -22.94
C LEU A 132 -8.69 -2.02 -23.75
N ARG A 133 -8.69 -0.69 -23.64
CA ARG A 133 -7.64 0.19 -24.19
C ARG A 133 -6.32 0.07 -23.43
N VAL A 134 -6.38 -0.32 -22.15
CA VAL A 134 -5.20 -0.42 -21.26
C VAL A 134 -5.04 -1.80 -20.62
N ALA A 135 -6.02 -2.70 -20.78
CA ALA A 135 -6.05 -4.01 -20.12
C ALA A 135 -4.78 -4.87 -20.34
N ASP A 136 -4.13 -4.75 -21.50
CA ASP A 136 -2.91 -5.53 -21.81
C ASP A 136 -1.73 -5.18 -20.88
N ARG A 137 -1.70 -3.96 -20.33
CA ARG A 137 -0.65 -3.45 -19.42
C ARG A 137 -1.11 -3.37 -17.96
N THR A 138 -2.23 -3.98 -17.63
CA THR A 138 -2.81 -4.05 -16.27
C THR A 138 -3.04 -5.51 -15.90
N CYS A 139 -4.27 -6.01 -16.00
CA CYS A 139 -4.64 -7.41 -15.79
C CYS A 139 -3.87 -8.33 -16.75
N GLY A 140 -3.66 -7.89 -17.99
CA GLY A 140 -2.96 -8.62 -19.05
C GLY A 140 -1.47 -8.81 -18.80
N LEU A 141 -0.89 -8.25 -17.74
CA LEU A 141 0.46 -8.62 -17.31
C LEU A 141 0.52 -10.10 -16.89
N CYS A 142 -0.56 -10.61 -16.28
CA CYS A 142 -0.68 -12.00 -15.81
C CYS A 142 -1.83 -12.77 -16.49
N HIS A 143 -2.89 -12.09 -16.92
CA HIS A 143 -4.15 -12.66 -17.44
C HIS A 143 -4.37 -12.38 -18.94
N GLN A 144 -3.34 -12.65 -19.75
CA GLN A 144 -3.35 -12.35 -21.18
C GLN A 144 -4.47 -13.08 -21.94
N ALA A 145 -4.73 -14.33 -21.57
CA ALA A 145 -5.73 -15.16 -22.22
C ALA A 145 -7.15 -14.59 -22.00
N GLU A 146 -7.45 -14.18 -20.76
CA GLU A 146 -8.73 -13.59 -20.37
C GLU A 146 -8.94 -12.24 -21.06
N VAL A 147 -7.92 -11.37 -21.06
CA VAL A 147 -7.99 -10.07 -21.76
C VAL A 147 -8.22 -10.28 -23.26
N LYS A 148 -7.52 -11.22 -23.89
CA LYS A 148 -7.72 -11.55 -25.30
C LYS A 148 -9.13 -12.08 -25.58
N ALA A 149 -9.67 -12.95 -24.72
CA ALA A 149 -11.02 -13.49 -24.87
C ALA A 149 -12.08 -12.39 -24.76
N LEU A 150 -11.92 -11.45 -23.82
CA LEU A 150 -12.84 -10.32 -23.63
C LEU A 150 -12.92 -9.40 -24.85
N ARG A 151 -11.84 -9.25 -25.63
CA ARG A 151 -11.82 -8.40 -26.84
C ARG A 151 -12.80 -8.86 -27.91
N THR A 152 -13.14 -10.15 -27.92
CA THR A 152 -14.08 -10.76 -28.88
C THR A 152 -15.41 -11.15 -28.24
N ALA A 153 -15.61 -10.87 -26.96
CA ALA A 153 -16.81 -11.25 -26.24
C ALA A 153 -17.98 -10.30 -26.55
N THR A 154 -19.21 -10.82 -26.51
CA THR A 154 -20.43 -10.01 -26.71
C THR A 154 -20.46 -8.78 -25.80
N MET A 155 -20.02 -8.92 -24.54
CA MET A 155 -19.94 -7.81 -23.57
C MET A 155 -19.13 -6.62 -24.08
N ARG A 156 -18.12 -6.83 -24.93
CA ARG A 156 -17.35 -5.72 -25.53
C ARG A 156 -18.16 -4.99 -26.61
N HIS A 157 -18.95 -5.72 -27.37
CA HIS A 157 -19.67 -5.18 -28.52
C HIS A 157 -21.03 -4.58 -28.16
N THR A 158 -21.61 -4.96 -27.01
CA THR A 158 -22.93 -4.50 -26.57
C THR A 158 -22.90 -3.53 -25.38
N ALA A 159 -21.72 -3.21 -24.83
CA ALA A 159 -21.60 -2.25 -23.74
C ALA A 159 -21.93 -0.82 -24.23
N GLY A 160 -23.16 -0.37 -23.91
CA GLY A 160 -23.71 0.92 -24.34
C GLY A 160 -24.96 0.79 -25.22
N GLU A 161 -25.30 -0.41 -25.67
CA GLU A 161 -26.57 -0.73 -26.32
C GLU A 161 -27.54 -1.28 -25.27
N LEU A 162 -27.97 -0.43 -24.33
CA LEU A 162 -29.20 -0.66 -23.61
C LEU A 162 -30.20 0.36 -24.15
N ALA A 163 -31.30 -0.19 -24.69
CA ALA A 163 -32.47 0.51 -25.20
C ALA A 163 -33.06 1.52 -24.20
#